data_AF-A0A0D7A047-F1
#
_entry.id   AF-A0A0D7A047-F1
#
_cell.length_a   1.000
_cell.length_b   1.000
_cell.length_c   1.000
_cell.angle_alpha   90.00
_cell.angle_beta   90.00
_cell.angle_gamma   90.00
#
_symmetry.space_group_name_H-M   'P 1'
#
loop_
_entity.id
_entity.type
_entity.pdbx_description
1 polymer ?
#
loop_
_entity_poly.entity_id
_entity_poly.type
_entity_poly.pdbx_seq_one_letter_code
_entity_poly.pdbx_strand_id
1 'polypeptide(L)'
;DNPYLAHQRPKGSSKSTAAQNEPFFGFLPRHVTGEQARKALDHDINPFTKRPHTAQYKKILATRRNLPVYNQMDSFFEMFNKNQIMIMVGETGSGKTTQF
;
A
#
# COMPACT_ATOMS: atom_id res chain seq x y z
N ASP A 1 21.64 5.59 -27.90
CA ASP A 1 20.27 5.84 -27.40
C ASP A 1 19.32 4.74 -27.82
N ASN A 2 18.48 4.22 -26.90
CA ASN A 2 17.52 3.16 -27.19
C ASN A 2 16.16 3.77 -27.61
N PRO A 3 15.73 3.63 -28.88
CA PRO A 3 14.53 4.29 -29.39
C PRO A 3 13.22 3.79 -28.77
N TYR A 4 13.20 2.61 -28.15
CA TYR A 4 12.01 2.03 -27.52
C TYR A 4 11.67 2.64 -26.15
N LEU A 5 12.58 3.41 -25.54
CA LEU A 5 12.39 4.08 -24.25
C LEU A 5 12.02 5.57 -24.41
N ALA A 6 11.88 6.06 -25.65
CA ALA A 6 11.63 7.47 -25.93
C ALA A 6 10.32 8.01 -25.33
N HIS A 7 9.32 7.14 -25.12
CA HIS A 7 8.02 7.49 -24.55
C HIS A 7 8.03 7.60 -23.02
N GLN A 8 9.09 7.12 -22.36
CA GLN A 8 9.24 7.13 -20.90
C GLN A 8 9.97 8.37 -20.38
N ARG A 9 10.34 9.32 -21.25
CA ARG A 9 10.94 10.59 -20.78
C ARG A 9 9.87 11.34 -19.97
N PRO A 10 10.05 11.56 -18.66
CA PRO A 10 9.04 12.22 -17.86
C PRO A 10 8.96 13.66 -18.34
N LYS A 11 7.91 13.99 -19.11
CA LYS A 11 7.53 15.39 -19.33
C LYS A 11 7.16 15.92 -17.95
N GLY A 12 7.88 16.94 -17.49
CA GLY A 12 7.62 17.59 -16.21
C GLY A 12 6.17 18.03 -16.12
N SER A 13 5.35 17.23 -15.44
CA SER A 13 3.95 17.54 -15.20
C SER A 13 3.89 18.47 -14.00
N SER A 14 3.31 19.65 -14.21
CA SER A 14 2.89 20.54 -13.12
C SER A 14 2.04 19.73 -12.13
N LYS A 15 2.58 19.48 -10.94
CA LYS A 15 1.96 18.65 -9.90
C LYS A 15 0.72 19.36 -9.38
N SER A 16 -0.47 18.86 -9.71
CA SER A 16 -1.70 19.35 -9.10
C SER A 16 -1.74 18.95 -7.62
N THR A 17 -2.06 19.90 -6.73
CA THR A 17 -2.14 19.68 -5.28
C THR A 17 -3.12 18.56 -4.91
N ALA A 18 -4.19 18.42 -5.69
CA ALA A 18 -5.18 17.34 -5.50
C ALA A 18 -4.57 15.94 -5.71
N ALA A 19 -3.66 15.78 -6.67
CA ALA A 19 -3.02 14.49 -6.92
C ALA A 19 -2.05 14.09 -5.80
N GLN A 20 -1.44 15.07 -5.11
CA GLN A 20 -0.56 14.80 -3.95
C GLN A 20 -1.32 14.27 -2.73
N ASN A 21 -2.61 14.60 -2.62
CA ASN A 21 -3.48 14.20 -1.50
C ASN A 21 -4.23 12.89 -1.76
N GLU A 22 -3.93 12.19 -2.84
CA GLU A 22 -4.50 10.86 -3.10
C GLU A 22 -3.79 9.79 -2.27
N PRO A 23 -4.52 8.81 -1.67
CA PRO A 23 -3.91 7.83 -0.78
C PRO A 23 -2.86 6.94 -1.45
N PHE A 24 -2.97 6.74 -2.77
CA PHE A 24 -2.03 5.97 -3.58
C PHE A 24 -0.99 6.82 -4.30
N PHE A 25 -0.88 8.11 -3.97
CA PHE A 25 0.11 8.97 -4.59
C PHE A 25 1.53 8.43 -4.35
N GLY A 26 2.29 8.24 -5.44
CA GLY A 26 3.65 7.73 -5.39
C GLY A 26 3.79 6.20 -5.25
N PHE A 27 2.69 5.45 -5.29
CA PHE A 27 2.75 3.98 -5.30
C PHE A 27 3.26 3.52 -6.67
N LEU A 28 4.34 2.73 -6.64
CA LEU A 28 4.88 2.06 -7.82
C LEU A 28 4.76 0.56 -7.62
N PRO A 29 4.30 -0.20 -8.64
CA PRO A 29 4.29 -1.66 -8.56
C PRO A 29 5.66 -2.17 -8.12
N ARG A 30 5.69 -3.14 -7.21
CA ARG A 30 6.94 -3.75 -6.69
C ARG A 30 7.87 -2.82 -5.90
N HIS A 31 7.41 -1.62 -5.54
CA HIS A 31 8.18 -0.66 -4.75
C HIS A 31 7.34 0.01 -3.66
N VAL A 32 6.27 -0.66 -3.22
CA VAL A 32 5.42 -0.18 -2.13
C VAL A 32 6.08 -0.51 -0.79
N THR A 33 6.19 0.46 0.11
CA THR A 33 6.69 0.23 1.47
C THR A 33 5.53 0.01 2.46
N GLY A 34 5.82 -0.64 3.59
CA GLY A 34 4.81 -0.79 4.63
C GLY A 34 4.36 0.55 5.24
N GLU A 35 5.23 1.56 5.28
CA GLU A 35 4.84 2.92 5.68
C GLU A 35 3.85 3.55 4.69
N GLN A 36 4.09 3.42 3.38
CA GLN A 36 3.17 3.90 2.35
C GLN A 36 1.81 3.21 2.46
N ALA A 37 1.81 1.88 2.61
CA ALA A 37 0.57 1.11 2.80
C ALA A 37 -0.19 1.56 4.07
N ARG A 38 0.51 1.76 5.20
CA ARG A 38 -0.06 2.31 6.43
C ARG A 38 -0.70 3.67 6.21
N LYS A 39 0.01 4.59 5.57
CA LYS A 39 -0.48 5.94 5.29
C LYS A 39 -1.72 5.91 4.40
N ALA A 40 -1.79 5.00 3.44
CA ALA A 40 -2.97 4.82 2.59
C ALA A 40 -4.16 4.24 3.34
N LEU A 41 -3.94 3.30 4.28
CA LEU A 41 -4.98 2.73 5.15
C LEU A 41 -5.53 3.77 6.14
N ASP A 42 -4.68 4.67 6.61
CA ASP A 42 -5.01 5.70 7.60
C ASP A 42 -5.64 6.94 6.98
N HIS A 43 -5.66 7.02 5.65
CA HIS A 43 -6.21 8.15 4.93
C HIS A 43 -7.72 8.28 5.18
N ASP A 44 -8.24 9.51 5.26
CA ASP A 44 -9.67 9.73 5.52
C ASP A 44 -10.58 9.32 4.35
N ILE A 45 -10.04 9.37 3.14
CA ILE A 45 -10.72 9.00 1.89
C ILE A 45 -10.29 7.60 1.47
N ASN A 46 -11.27 6.75 1.17
CA ASN A 46 -11.06 5.43 0.60
C ASN A 46 -10.49 5.56 -0.83
N PRO A 47 -9.30 5.01 -1.09
CA PRO A 47 -8.65 5.16 -2.40
C PRO A 47 -9.40 4.51 -3.56
N PHE A 48 -10.23 3.50 -3.30
CA PHE A 48 -10.95 2.74 -4.32
C PHE A 48 -12.29 3.37 -4.69
N THR A 49 -13.01 3.94 -3.71
CA THR A 49 -14.33 4.54 -3.93
C THR A 49 -14.32 6.08 -3.98
N LYS A 50 -13.19 6.70 -3.61
CA LYS A 50 -13.01 8.15 -3.47
C LYS A 50 -14.01 8.81 -2.50
N ARG A 51 -14.53 8.04 -1.54
CA ARG A 51 -15.46 8.49 -0.50
C ARG A 51 -14.82 8.40 0.88
N PRO A 52 -15.27 9.21 1.87
CA PRO A 52 -14.79 9.08 3.25
C PRO A 52 -15.00 7.68 3.80
N HIS A 53 -14.06 7.20 4.63
CA HIS A 53 -14.23 5.94 5.36
C HIS A 53 -15.36 6.03 6.40
N THR A 54 -16.07 4.92 6.61
CA THR A 54 -17.11 4.84 7.64
C THR A 54 -16.50 4.69 9.03
N ALA A 55 -17.26 5.04 10.07
CA ALA A 55 -16.83 4.83 11.46
C ALA A 55 -16.55 3.34 11.76
N GLN A 56 -17.34 2.44 11.16
CA GLN A 56 -17.14 1.00 11.26
C GLN A 56 -15.79 0.57 10.67
N TYR A 57 -15.38 1.12 9.53
CA TYR A 57 -14.06 0.85 8.96
C TYR A 57 -12.95 1.24 9.93
N LYS A 58 -13.00 2.45 10.51
CA LYS A 58 -11.99 2.92 11.46
C LYS A 58 -11.89 2.00 12.69
N LYS A 59 -13.03 1.49 13.21
CA LYS A 59 -13.06 0.50 14.30
C LYS A 59 -12.39 -0.83 13.91
N ILE A 60 -12.71 -1.37 12.73
CA ILE A 60 -12.12 -2.63 12.24
C ILE A 60 -10.62 -2.45 11.99
N LEU A 61 -10.20 -1.32 11.43
CA LEU A 61 -8.79 -1.02 11.19
C LEU A 61 -8.01 -1.03 12.51
N ALA A 62 -8.52 -0.37 13.56
CA ALA A 62 -7.89 -0.38 14.87
C ALA A 62 -7.70 -1.81 15.43
N THR A 63 -8.70 -2.69 15.28
CA THR A 63 -8.56 -4.09 15.66
C THR A 63 -7.51 -4.83 14.83
N ARG A 64 -7.45 -4.58 13.51
CA ARG A 64 -6.48 -5.22 12.61
C ARG A 64 -5.03 -4.85 12.90
N ARG A 65 -4.78 -3.64 13.43
CA ARG A 65 -3.45 -3.20 13.85
C ARG A 65 -2.86 -4.04 14.98
N ASN A 66 -3.71 -4.67 15.79
CA ASN A 66 -3.26 -5.53 16.89
C ASN A 66 -2.90 -6.95 16.44
N LEU A 67 -3.17 -7.31 15.17
CA LEU A 67 -2.85 -8.64 14.67
C LEU A 67 -1.34 -8.76 14.39
N PRO A 68 -0.70 -9.90 14.71
CA PRO A 68 0.76 -10.09 14.55
C PRO A 68 1.27 -9.80 13.14
N VAL A 69 0.46 -10.08 12.12
CA VAL A 69 0.78 -9.83 10.71
C VAL A 69 0.97 -8.34 10.40
N TYR A 70 0.22 -7.45 11.06
CA TYR A 70 0.33 -6.01 10.84
C TYR A 70 1.70 -5.48 11.28
N ASN A 71 2.25 -6.03 12.36
CA ASN A 71 3.59 -5.66 12.85
C ASN A 71 4.70 -6.14 11.92
N GLN A 72 4.45 -7.16 11.09
CA GLN A 72 5.41 -7.69 10.13
C GLN A 72 5.27 -7.08 8.74
N MET A 73 4.42 -6.07 8.57
CA MET A 73 4.08 -5.53 7.25
C MET A 73 5.28 -4.91 6.52
N ASP A 74 6.21 -4.27 7.23
CA ASP A 74 7.42 -3.71 6.63
C ASP A 74 8.33 -4.81 6.06
N SER A 75 8.58 -5.87 6.84
CA SER A 75 9.34 -7.05 6.41
C SER A 75 8.67 -7.78 5.25
N PHE A 76 7.33 -7.87 5.28
CA PHE A 76 6.56 -8.41 4.18
C PHE A 76 6.79 -7.63 2.88
N PHE A 77 6.62 -6.31 2.88
CA PHE A 77 6.80 -5.51 1.67
C PHE A 77 8.24 -5.56 1.16
N GLU A 78 9.23 -5.63 2.06
CA GLU A 78 10.63 -5.80 1.67
C GLU A 78 10.86 -7.13 0.94
N MET A 79 10.43 -8.25 1.54
CA MET A 79 10.55 -9.56 0.90
C MET A 79 9.70 -9.67 -0.36
N PHE A 80 8.51 -9.07 -0.34
CA PHE A 80 7.60 -9.04 -1.47
C PHE A 80 8.31 -8.35 -2.61
N ASN A 81 8.78 -7.10 -2.46
CA ASN A 81 9.42 -6.32 -3.51
C ASN A 81 10.71 -6.95 -4.06
N LYS A 82 11.45 -7.71 -3.25
CA LYS A 82 12.69 -8.39 -3.68
C LYS A 82 12.45 -9.72 -4.40
N ASN A 83 11.45 -10.49 -3.99
CA ASN A 83 11.28 -11.88 -4.42
C ASN A 83 10.03 -12.06 -5.29
N GLN A 84 10.10 -12.95 -6.27
CA GLN A 84 8.93 -13.31 -7.11
C GLN A 84 7.99 -14.29 -6.39
N ILE A 85 8.54 -15.16 -5.53
CA ILE A 85 7.80 -16.16 -4.76
C ILE A 85 8.20 -16.01 -3.29
N MET A 86 7.21 -16.02 -2.40
CA MET A 86 7.39 -15.96 -0.94
C MET A 86 6.53 -17.04 -0.28
N ILE A 87 7.06 -17.73 0.72
CA ILE A 87 6.32 -18.68 1.55
C ILE A 87 6.08 -18.03 2.91
N MET A 88 4.82 -17.99 3.32
CA MET A 88 4.41 -17.47 4.62
C MET A 88 4.00 -18.58 5.57
N VAL A 89 4.49 -18.52 6.80
CA VAL A 89 4.13 -19.45 7.87
C VAL A 89 3.54 -18.65 9.03
N GLY A 90 2.48 -19.15 9.65
CA GLY A 90 1.94 -18.57 10.88
C GLY A 90 0.78 -19.37 11.43
N GLU A 91 0.53 -19.25 12.73
CA GLU A 91 -0.54 -19.97 13.44
C GLU A 91 -1.95 -19.56 12.98
N THR A 92 -2.95 -20.42 13.21
CA THR A 92 -4.35 -20.12 12.91
C THR A 92 -4.80 -18.89 13.71
N GLY A 93 -5.50 -17.96 13.07
CA GLY A 93 -5.92 -16.71 13.71
C GLY A 93 -4.90 -15.56 13.65
N SER A 94 -3.71 -15.78 13.08
CA SER A 94 -2.70 -14.71 12.96
C SER A 94 -3.05 -13.59 11.95
N GLY A 95 -4.14 -13.75 11.19
CA GLY A 95 -4.62 -12.74 10.24
C GLY A 95 -4.13 -12.90 8.79
N LYS A 96 -3.43 -13.99 8.46
CA LYS A 96 -2.84 -14.21 7.12
C LYS A 96 -3.84 -14.03 5.98
N THR A 97 -4.92 -14.83 5.95
CA THR A 97 -5.92 -14.83 4.87
C THR A 97 -6.75 -13.54 4.79
N THR A 98 -6.72 -12.69 5.81
CA THR A 98 -7.55 -11.47 5.90
C THR A 98 -6.77 -10.19 5.66
N GLN A 99 -5.43 -10.24 5.75
CA GLN A 99 -4.55 -9.07 5.61
C GLN A 99 -3.49 -9.19 4.52
N PHE A 100 -3.06 -10.40 4.15
CA PHE A 100 -2.30 -10.64 2.92
C PHE A 100 -3.25 -10.82 1.75
#